data_AF-A0A4Y3FV49-F1
#
_entry.id   AF-A0A4Y3FV49-F1
#
_cell.length_a   1.000
_cell.length_b   1.000
_cell.length_c   1.000
_cell.angle_alpha   90.00
_cell.angle_beta   90.00
_cell.angle_gamma   90.00
#
_symmetry.space_group_name_H-M   'P 1'
#
loop_
_entity.id
_entity.type
_entity.pdbx_description
1 polymer ?
#
loop_
_entity_poly.entity_id
_entity_poly.type
_entity_poly.pdbx_seq_one_letter_code
_entity_poly.pdbx_strand_id
1 'polypeptide(L)' 'MGWRFWIDRGGTFTDLIGCDRNGALHVRKLLSRSVGNWLDPAVAAIKTYWASRQMHHCWQVRLIVFISKLL' A
#
# COMPACT_ATOMS: atom_id res chain seq x y z
N MET A 1 15.03 13.84 4.32
CA MET A 1 14.70 12.46 3.87
C MET A 1 13.35 12.09 4.46
N GLY A 2 12.34 11.91 3.62
CA GLY A 2 10.94 11.70 4.02
C GLY A 2 10.40 10.36 3.51
N TRP A 3 9.09 10.19 3.60
CA TRP A 3 8.42 9.00 3.08
C TRP A 3 8.47 8.93 1.56
N ARG A 4 8.63 7.72 1.02
CA ARG A 4 8.46 7.41 -0.40
C ARG A 4 7.37 6.37 -0.56
N PHE A 5 6.57 6.47 -1.60
CA PHE A 5 5.46 5.55 -1.84
C PHE A 5 5.50 4.98 -3.26
N TRP A 6 5.08 3.73 -3.39
CA TRP A 6 4.81 3.06 -4.66
C TRP A 6 3.41 2.46 -4.60
N ILE A 7 2.67 2.61 -5.70
CA ILE A 7 1.28 2.16 -5.82
C ILE A 7 1.19 1.31 -7.08
N ASP A 8 0.80 0.05 -6.93
CA ASP A 8 0.47 -0.84 -8.03
C ASP A 8 -1.03 -1.12 -8.03
N ARG A 9 -1.72 -0.68 -9.10
CA ARG A 9 -3.18 -0.78 -9.21
C ARG A 9 -3.53 -2.01 -10.03
N GLY A 10 -4.19 -2.97 -9.40
CA GLY A 10 -4.80 -4.13 -10.06
C GLY A 10 -6.33 -4.01 -10.14
N GLY A 11 -6.97 -5.02 -10.75
CA GLY A 11 -8.43 -5.09 -10.90
C GLY A 11 -9.15 -5.27 -9.55
N THR A 12 -8.76 -6.27 -8.77
CA THR A 12 -9.38 -6.58 -7.47
C THR A 12 -8.65 -5.88 -6.31
N PHE A 13 -7.33 -5.77 -6.39
CA PHE A 13 -6.49 -5.23 -5.33
C PHE A 13 -5.52 -4.17 -5.84
N THR A 14 -5.18 -3.23 -4.94
CA THR A 14 -4.13 -2.22 -5.09
C THR A 14 -3.07 -2.49 -4.03
N ASP A 15 -1.82 -2.69 -4.44
CA ASP A 15 -0.69 -2.83 -3.54
C ASP A 15 -0.06 -1.46 -3.28
N LEU A 16 0.06 -1.11 -2.01
CA LEU A 16 0.66 0.14 -1.54
C LEU A 16 1.89 -0.18 -0.70
N ILE A 17 3.02 0.37 -1.11
CA ILE A 17 4.31 0.23 -0.44
C ILE A 17 4.76 1.61 0.01
N GLY A 18 5.02 1.78 1.30
CA GLY A 18 5.64 2.96 1.88
C GLY A 18 7.06 2.66 2.37
N CYS A 19 8.02 3.51 2.06
CA CYS A 19 9.37 3.49 2.63
C CYS A 19 9.51 4.68 3.57
N ASP A 20 9.80 4.42 4.84
CA ASP A 20 10.02 5.48 5.82
C ASP A 20 11.41 6.10 5.69
N ARG A 21 11.66 7.16 6.47
CA ARG A 21 12.94 7.88 6.47
C ARG A 21 14.15 7.02 6.87
N ASN A 22 13.92 5.89 7.55
CA ASN A 22 14.97 4.95 7.96
C ASN A 22 15.17 3.84 6.92
N GLY A 23 14.44 3.88 5.79
CA GLY A 23 14.50 2.88 4.74
C GLY A 23 13.59 1.67 4.97
N ALA A 24 12.82 1.63 6.06
CA ALA A 24 11.95 0.49 6.36
C ALA A 24 10.73 0.47 5.41
N LEU A 25 10.40 -0.71 4.88
CA LEU A 25 9.28 -0.91 3.97
C LEU A 25 8.01 -1.36 4.71
N HIS A 26 6.90 -0.73 4.35
CA HIS A 26 5.57 -0.94 4.89
C HIS A 26 4.63 -1.30 3.74
N VAL A 27 4.17 -2.55 3.68
CA VAL A 27 3.35 -3.06 2.58
C VAL A 27 1.90 -3.26 3.02
N ARG A 28 0.95 -2.85 2.19
CA ARG A 28 -0.49 -3.07 2.36
C ARG A 28 -1.15 -3.43 1.05
N LYS A 29 -2.02 -4.44 1.10
CA LYS A 29 -2.89 -4.83 -0.01
C LYS A 29 -4.30 -4.32 0.27
N LEU A 30 -4.84 -3.52 -0.62
CA LEU A 30 -6.12 -2.82 -0.48
C LEU A 30 -7.07 -3.32 -1.56
N LEU A 31 -8.38 -3.34 -1.31
CA LEU A 31 -9.35 -3.57 -2.39
C LEU A 31 -9.34 -2.37 -3.34
N SER A 32 -9.21 -2.60 -4.65
CA SER A 32 -9.17 -1.51 -5.66
C SER A 32 -10.46 -0.70 -5.72
N ARG A 33 -11.56 -1.28 -5.25
CA ARG A 33 -12.85 -0.60 -5.10
C ARG A 33 -13.49 -1.03 -3.80
N SER A 34 -13.69 -0.10 -2.88
CA SER A 34 -14.51 -0.33 -1.68
C SER A 34 -15.93 0.17 -1.96
N VAL A 35 -16.94 -0.63 -1.59
CA VAL A 35 -18.34 -0.23 -1.68
C VAL A 35 -18.54 1.07 -0.89
N GLY A 36 -19.03 2.11 -1.56
CA GLY A 36 -19.35 3.39 -0.93
C GLY A 36 -18.22 4.44 -0.87
N ASN A 37 -17.03 4.17 -1.40
CA ASN A 37 -15.95 5.17 -1.45
C ASN A 37 -15.51 5.46 -2.88
N TRP A 38 -15.46 6.74 -3.24
CA TRP A 38 -14.99 7.24 -4.54
C TRP A 38 -13.51 7.64 -4.53
N LEU A 39 -12.88 7.64 -3.36
CA LEU A 39 -11.48 8.02 -3.19
C LEU A 39 -10.55 6.85 -3.52
N ASP A 40 -9.38 7.16 -4.10
CA ASP A 40 -8.32 6.20 -4.35
C ASP A 40 -7.96 5.45 -3.05
N PRO A 41 -8.08 4.11 -3.00
CA PRO A 41 -7.86 3.33 -1.79
C PRO A 41 -6.47 3.54 -1.20
N ALA A 42 -5.44 3.68 -2.04
CA ALA A 42 -4.07 3.90 -1.58
C ALA A 42 -3.92 5.29 -0.95
N VAL A 43 -4.51 6.33 -1.55
CA VAL A 43 -4.49 7.68 -0.96
C VAL A 43 -5.26 7.72 0.36
N ALA A 44 -6.43 7.07 0.41
CA ALA A 44 -7.20 6.95 1.64
C ALA A 44 -6.38 6.25 2.73
N ALA A 45 -5.70 5.15 2.38
CA ALA A 45 -4.89 4.40 3.32
C ALA A 45 -3.69 5.22 3.84
N ILE A 46 -2.99 5.96 2.97
CA ILE A 46 -1.91 6.88 3.37
C ILE A 46 -2.43 7.87 4.42
N LYS A 47 -3.61 8.46 4.19
CA LYS A 47 -4.21 9.46 5.09
C LYS A 47 -4.66 8.88 6.41
N THR A 48 -5.24 7.68 6.42
CA THR A 48 -5.84 7.11 7.64
C THR A 48 -4.85 6.31 8.47
N TYR A 49 -4.06 5.43 7.84
CA TYR A 49 -3.24 4.46 8.56
C TYR A 49 -1.86 4.99 8.91
N TRP A 50 -1.19 5.64 7.96
CA TRP A 50 0.18 6.11 8.18
C TRP A 50 0.24 7.45 8.93
N ALA A 51 -0.86 8.21 8.96
CA ALA A 51 -0.97 9.37 9.84
C ALA A 51 -1.22 8.99 11.31
N SER A 52 -1.85 7.84 11.58
CA SER A 52 -2.35 7.54 12.93
C SER A 52 -1.38 6.75 13.80
N ARG A 53 -0.65 5.71 13.33
CA ARG A 53 0.23 4.91 14.20
C ARG A 53 1.36 4.14 13.52
N GLN A 54 2.50 4.16 14.21
CA GLN A 54 3.54 3.14 14.24
C GLN A 54 2.96 1.75 14.60
N MET A 55 3.33 0.75 13.79
CA MET A 55 3.65 -0.63 14.19
C MET A 55 2.55 -1.71 14.44
N HIS A 56 3.06 -2.95 14.30
CA HIS A 56 2.65 -4.24 14.87
C HIS A 56 1.82 -5.18 13.97
N HIS A 57 2.44 -6.36 13.73
CA HIS A 57 1.93 -7.61 13.14
C HIS A 57 2.21 -7.81 11.64
N CYS A 58 3.39 -8.39 11.41
CA CYS A 58 3.61 -9.60 10.60
C CYS A 58 2.44 -10.01 9.71
N TRP A 59 2.55 -9.74 8.41
CA TRP A 59 2.29 -10.74 7.39
C TRP A 59 3.40 -10.62 6.35
N GLN A 60 4.07 -11.75 6.13
CA GLN A 60 5.16 -11.92 5.19
C GLN A 60 4.80 -11.32 3.83
N VAL A 61 5.66 -10.47 3.29
CA VAL A 61 5.77 -10.29 1.84
C VAL A 61 7.25 -10.40 1.48
N ARG A 62 7.66 -11.65 1.28
CA ARG A 62 8.70 -11.94 0.29
C ARG A 62 8.03 -11.85 -1.08
N LEU A 63 8.81 -11.39 -2.06
CA LEU A 63 8.47 -11.20 -3.47
C LEU A 63 7.66 -9.92 -3.74
N ILE A 64 8.39 -8.83 -4.04
CA ILE A 64 7.89 -7.80 -4.95
C ILE A 64 7.78 -8.50 -6.32
N VAL A 65 6.59 -8.98 -6.64
CA VAL A 65 6.25 -9.38 -8.00
C VAL A 65 5.77 -8.12 -8.71
N PHE A 66 6.66 -7.49 -9.48
CA PHE A 66 6.25 -6.56 -10.53
C PHE A 66 5.56 -7.36 -11.62
N ILE A 67 4.25 -7.53 -11.50
CA ILE A 67 3.42 -7.97 -12.62
C ILE A 67 2.23 -7.03 -12.66
N SER A 68 2.50 -5.85 -13.22
CA SER A 68 1.55 -5.22 -14.13
C SER A 68 1.22 -6.28 -15.18
N LYS A 69 0.08 -6.95 -15.03
CA LYS A 69 -0.53 -7.84 -16.03
C LYS A 69 0.43 -8.85 -16.67
N LEU A 70 0.49 -10.07 -16.15
CA LEU A 70 0.91 -11.19 -16.98
C LEU A 70 -0.30 -11.47 -17.89
N LEU A 71 -0.11 -11.24 -19.19
CA LEU A 71 -1.08 -11.41 -20.29
C LEU A 71 -2.02 -10.22 -20.55
#